data_AF-A0A957FR21-F1
#
_entry.id   AF-A0A957FR21-F1
#
_cell.length_a   1.000
_cell.length_b   1.000
_cell.length_c   1.000
_cell.angle_alpha   90.00
_cell.angle_beta   90.00
_cell.angle_gamma   90.00
#
_symmetry.space_group_name_H-M   'P 1'
#
loop_
_entity.id
_entity.type
_entity.pdbx_description
1 polymer ?
#
loop_
_entity_poly.entity_id
_entity_poly.type
_entity_poly.pdbx_seq_one_letter_code
_entity_poly.pdbx_strand_id
1 'polypeptide(L)'
;GDQVEFVDGSVVPADAIVYATGYKISFPFFDPAFLDVEKDNNINLYRRVVHPDHEGLFFIGLIQPLGAIMPLAEVQAKWVAALLAGACALPDVSTMRREIERDQRKIAKRYVPSARHTIQVDFYPYLKQLQAEIEAGRQRNTAVVA
;
A
#
# COMPACT_ATOMS: atom_id res chain seq x y z
N GLY A 1 37.27 -11.40 12.11
CA GLY A 1 37.00 -12.11 13.36
C GLY A 1 36.08 -13.26 13.04
N ASP A 2 36.25 -14.38 13.71
CA ASP A 2 35.42 -15.59 13.67
C ASP A 2 34.29 -15.53 14.72
N GLN A 3 34.02 -14.34 15.26
CA GLN A 3 33.13 -14.10 16.40
C GLN A 3 32.18 -12.94 16.14
N VAL A 4 30.99 -13.02 16.74
CA VAL A 4 29.94 -12.00 16.77
C VAL A 4 29.71 -11.59 18.22
N GLU A 5 29.83 -10.29 18.49
CA GLU A 5 29.48 -9.69 19.78
C GLU A 5 28.05 -9.14 19.73
N PHE A 6 27.22 -9.51 20.70
CA PHE A 6 25.85 -9.02 20.86
C PHE A 6 25.82 -7.78 21.75
N VAL A 7 24.70 -7.05 21.71
CA VAL A 7 24.52 -5.79 22.46
C VAL A 7 24.55 -5.96 23.98
N ASP A 8 24.42 -7.18 24.50
CA ASP A 8 24.56 -7.52 25.91
C ASP A 8 26.00 -7.85 26.32
N GLY A 9 26.95 -7.77 25.38
CA GLY A 9 28.37 -8.08 25.57
C GLY A 9 28.70 -9.58 25.45
N SER A 10 27.73 -10.45 25.18
CA SER A 10 28.01 -11.85 24.89
C SER A 10 28.67 -12.02 23.52
N VAL A 11 29.56 -13.00 23.40
CA VAL A 11 30.33 -13.25 22.18
C VAL A 11 30.19 -14.72 21.77
N VAL A 12 29.91 -14.97 20.49
CA VAL A 12 29.76 -16.33 19.94
C VAL A 12 30.62 -16.51 18.69
N PRO A 13 31.19 -17.69 18.46
CA PRO A 13 31.81 -18.01 17.18
C PRO A 13 30.76 -18.14 16.07
N ALA A 14 31.09 -17.69 14.85
CA ALA A 14 30.22 -17.80 13.68
C ALA A 14 31.02 -17.91 12.38
N ASP A 15 30.67 -18.91 11.55
CA ASP A 15 31.28 -19.11 10.23
C ASP A 15 30.58 -18.30 9.12
N ALA A 16 29.32 -17.89 9.33
CA ALA A 16 28.51 -17.18 8.36
C ALA A 16 27.48 -16.25 9.02
N ILE A 17 27.11 -15.18 8.31
CA ILE A 17 26.07 -14.23 8.70
C ILE A 17 25.01 -14.17 7.59
N VAL A 18 23.74 -14.34 7.95
CA VAL A 18 22.61 -14.23 7.02
C VAL A 18 21.78 -12.99 7.37
N TYR A 19 21.76 -12.01 6.46
CA TYR A 19 20.99 -10.77 6.64
C TYR A 19 19.52 -10.97 6.26
N ALA A 20 18.70 -11.37 7.22
CA ALA A 20 17.23 -11.43 7.08
C ALA A 20 16.56 -10.07 7.38
N THR A 21 17.11 -8.97 6.88
CA THR A 21 16.71 -7.59 7.22
C THR A 21 15.60 -7.02 6.31
N GLY A 22 14.92 -7.88 5.54
CA GLY A 22 13.80 -7.50 4.68
C GLY A 22 14.22 -6.88 3.35
N TYR A 23 13.27 -6.23 2.68
CA TYR A 23 13.43 -5.68 1.33
C TYR A 23 13.06 -4.19 1.28
N LYS A 24 13.59 -3.50 0.27
CA LYS A 24 13.20 -2.12 -0.09
C LYS A 24 12.22 -2.14 -1.26
N ILE A 25 11.25 -1.24 -1.24
CA ILE A 25 10.35 -1.02 -2.38
C ILE A 25 11.02 -0.02 -3.31
N SER A 26 11.12 -0.35 -4.60
CA SER A 26 11.61 0.56 -5.64
C SER A 26 10.80 0.38 -6.92
N PHE A 27 10.70 1.45 -7.71
CA PHE A 27 10.07 1.45 -9.03
C PHE A 27 11.04 2.08 -10.03
N PRO A 28 12.09 1.35 -10.47
CA PRO A 28 13.20 1.90 -11.25
C PRO A 28 12.81 2.34 -12.68
N PHE A 29 11.55 2.16 -13.05
CA PHE A 29 10.96 2.60 -14.31
C PHE A 29 10.30 3.99 -14.19
N PHE A 30 10.16 4.55 -12.99
CA PHE A 30 9.71 5.94 -12.79
C PHE A 30 10.91 6.87 -12.59
N ASP A 31 10.75 8.12 -13.06
CA ASP A 31 11.68 9.19 -12.73
C ASP A 31 11.62 9.45 -11.20
N PRO A 32 12.75 9.51 -10.49
CA PRO A 32 12.75 9.86 -9.07
C PRO A 32 12.08 11.20 -8.75
N ALA A 33 12.08 12.17 -9.68
CA ALA A 33 11.36 13.43 -9.51
C ALA A 33 9.83 13.25 -9.56
N PHE A 34 9.36 12.17 -10.17
CA PHE A 34 7.94 11.80 -10.22
C PHE A 34 7.52 11.00 -8.99
N LEU A 35 8.25 9.94 -8.65
CA LEU A 35 7.91 9.04 -7.54
C LEU A 35 9.18 8.52 -6.87
N ASP A 36 9.57 9.17 -5.77
CA ASP A 36 10.70 8.77 -4.92
C ASP A 36 10.19 7.99 -3.69
N VAL A 37 10.07 6.67 -3.85
CA VAL A 37 9.70 5.76 -2.76
C VAL A 37 10.83 5.45 -1.79
N GLU A 38 12.08 5.73 -2.16
CA GLU A 38 13.22 5.37 -1.31
C GLU A 38 13.36 6.33 -0.12
N LYS A 39 12.83 7.55 -0.25
CA LYS A 39 12.89 8.58 0.80
C LYS A 39 11.97 8.31 1.98
N ASP A 40 10.71 7.93 1.72
CA ASP A 40 9.68 7.82 2.79
C ASP A 40 8.81 6.56 2.71
N ASN A 41 9.03 5.71 1.70
CA ASN A 41 8.25 4.50 1.43
C ASN A 41 6.73 4.75 1.41
N ASN A 42 6.30 5.94 0.97
CA ASN A 42 4.90 6.37 0.96
C ASN A 42 4.49 7.03 -0.36
N ILE A 43 3.58 6.37 -1.08
CA ILE A 43 3.15 6.78 -2.44
C ILE A 43 1.81 7.51 -2.40
N ASN A 44 1.24 7.76 -1.21
CA ASN A 44 -0.04 8.48 -1.05
C ASN A 44 -1.17 7.93 -1.93
N LEU A 45 -1.37 6.62 -1.91
CA LEU A 45 -2.35 5.93 -2.76
C LEU A 45 -3.73 5.85 -2.11
N TYR A 46 -4.76 6.28 -2.82
CA TYR A 46 -6.15 6.08 -2.40
C TYR A 46 -6.47 4.59 -2.42
N ARG A 47 -6.96 4.07 -1.27
CA ARG A 47 -7.20 2.64 -1.02
C ARG A 47 -5.97 1.75 -1.30
N ARG A 48 -4.75 2.28 -1.26
CA ARG A 48 -3.51 1.57 -1.64
C ARG A 48 -3.45 1.12 -3.10
N VAL A 49 -4.22 1.76 -3.98
CA VAL A 49 -4.31 1.40 -5.40
C VAL A 49 -4.16 2.61 -6.32
N VAL A 50 -4.94 3.68 -6.12
CA VAL A 50 -5.09 4.77 -7.11
C VAL A 50 -4.19 5.95 -6.76
N HIS A 51 -3.47 6.50 -7.73
CA HIS A 51 -2.72 7.74 -7.55
C HIS A 51 -3.64 8.96 -7.72
N PRO A 52 -3.80 9.85 -6.72
CA PRO A 52 -4.79 10.93 -6.77
C PRO A 52 -4.48 12.01 -7.83
N ASP A 53 -3.21 12.17 -8.19
CA ASP A 53 -2.77 13.22 -9.14
C ASP A 53 -2.48 12.70 -10.56
N HIS A 54 -2.54 11.38 -10.76
CA HIS A 54 -2.20 10.75 -12.03
C HIS A 54 -3.30 9.77 -12.43
N GLU A 55 -4.25 10.27 -13.23
CA GLU A 55 -5.33 9.47 -13.77
C GLU A 55 -4.79 8.30 -14.60
N GLY A 56 -5.38 7.12 -14.45
CA GLY A 56 -4.94 5.90 -15.13
C GLY A 56 -3.74 5.20 -14.49
N LEU A 57 -3.13 5.76 -13.43
CA LEU A 57 -2.05 5.09 -12.69
C LEU A 57 -2.60 4.30 -11.49
N PHE A 58 -2.34 2.99 -11.49
CA PHE A 58 -2.80 2.06 -10.47
C PHE A 58 -1.68 1.14 -9.99
N PHE A 59 -1.71 0.82 -8.70
CA PHE A 59 -0.81 -0.13 -8.05
C PHE A 59 -1.61 -1.31 -7.52
N ILE A 60 -1.26 -2.52 -7.93
CA ILE A 60 -1.91 -3.76 -7.48
C ILE A 60 -0.90 -4.58 -6.69
N GLY A 61 -1.30 -5.08 -5.53
CA GLY A 61 -0.45 -5.88 -4.64
C GLY A 61 0.55 -5.06 -3.84
N LEU A 62 0.50 -3.72 -3.87
CA LEU A 62 1.38 -2.88 -3.04
C LEU A 62 0.86 -2.75 -1.60
N ILE A 63 0.69 -3.90 -0.95
CA ILE A 63 0.17 -4.06 0.41
C ILE A 63 0.84 -5.25 1.08
N GLN A 64 0.94 -5.20 2.41
CA GLN A 64 1.43 -6.29 3.24
C GLN A 64 0.33 -6.72 4.22
N PRO A 65 -0.53 -7.68 3.84
CA PRO A 65 -1.65 -8.08 4.68
C PRO A 65 -1.23 -8.99 5.83
N LEU A 66 -1.95 -8.89 6.95
CA LEU A 66 -2.05 -9.98 7.92
C LEU A 66 -2.96 -11.08 7.35
N GLY A 67 -2.45 -11.83 6.37
CA GLY A 67 -3.18 -12.84 5.62
C GLY A 67 -2.60 -13.05 4.22
N ALA A 68 -3.36 -13.70 3.34
CA ALA A 68 -2.94 -13.93 1.96
C ALA A 68 -3.03 -12.63 1.13
N ILE A 69 -2.04 -12.35 0.28
CA ILE A 69 -2.06 -11.20 -0.62
C ILE A 69 -2.92 -11.45 -1.87
N MET A 70 -2.95 -12.69 -2.37
CA MET A 70 -3.58 -13.03 -3.65
C MET A 70 -5.06 -12.65 -3.71
N PRO A 71 -5.91 -12.94 -2.69
CA PRO A 71 -7.31 -12.53 -2.73
C PRO A 71 -7.49 -11.01 -2.71
N LEU A 72 -6.63 -10.28 -2.00
CA LEU A 72 -6.71 -8.82 -1.95
C LEU A 72 -6.28 -8.19 -3.28
N ALA A 73 -5.19 -8.69 -3.87
CA ALA A 73 -4.74 -8.27 -5.21
C ALA A 73 -5.81 -8.56 -6.28
N GLU A 74 -6.52 -9.69 -6.17
CA GLU A 74 -7.65 -10.02 -7.05
C GLU A 74 -8.78 -8.98 -6.95
N VAL A 75 -9.19 -8.61 -5.73
CA VAL A 75 -10.24 -7.58 -5.56
C VAL A 75 -9.76 -6.20 -6.02
N GLN A 76 -8.48 -5.84 -5.80
CA GLN A 76 -7.88 -4.63 -6.36
C GLN A 76 -7.96 -4.63 -7.89
N ALA A 77 -7.58 -5.73 -8.54
CA ALA A 77 -7.63 -5.85 -9.99
C ALA A 77 -9.06 -5.75 -10.54
N LYS A 78 -10.04 -6.40 -9.89
CA LYS A 78 -11.46 -6.29 -10.27
C LYS A 78 -11.98 -4.87 -10.15
N TRP A 79 -11.57 -4.14 -9.11
CA TRP A 79 -11.95 -2.73 -8.96
C TRP A 79 -11.33 -1.86 -10.06
N VAL A 80 -10.04 -2.01 -10.32
CA VAL A 80 -9.34 -1.27 -11.39
C VAL A 80 -9.97 -1.55 -12.75
N ALA A 81 -10.28 -2.81 -13.06
CA ALA A 81 -10.98 -3.17 -14.30
C ALA A 81 -12.35 -2.47 -14.42
N ALA A 82 -13.11 -2.37 -13.32
CA ALA A 82 -14.38 -1.66 -13.32
C ALA A 82 -14.22 -0.13 -13.51
N LEU A 83 -13.17 0.47 -12.97
CA LEU A 83 -12.84 1.88 -13.21
C LEU A 83 -12.50 2.11 -14.69
N LEU A 84 -11.61 1.27 -15.26
CA LEU A 84 -11.20 1.36 -16.66
C LEU A 84 -12.35 1.13 -17.64
N ALA A 85 -13.30 0.27 -17.28
CA ALA A 85 -14.51 0.02 -18.08
C ALA A 85 -15.59 1.11 -17.92
N GLY A 86 -15.37 2.13 -17.07
CA GLY A 86 -16.37 3.14 -16.77
C GLY A 86 -17.60 2.61 -16.03
N ALA A 87 -17.49 1.44 -15.37
CA ALA A 87 -18.55 0.86 -14.56
C ALA A 87 -18.52 1.35 -13.09
N CYS A 88 -17.41 1.97 -12.69
CA CYS A 88 -17.22 2.61 -11.40
C CYS A 88 -16.61 3.99 -11.58
N ALA A 89 -16.95 4.93 -10.70
CA ALA A 89 -16.32 6.25 -10.63
C ALA A 89 -15.58 6.46 -9.30
N LEU A 90 -14.44 7.13 -9.35
CA LEU A 90 -13.69 7.57 -8.17
C LEU A 90 -14.41 8.75 -7.50
N PRO A 91 -14.22 8.97 -6.18
CA PRO A 91 -14.57 10.23 -5.58
C PRO A 91 -13.61 11.33 -6.07
N ASP A 92 -13.93 12.60 -5.79
CA ASP A 92 -13.06 13.71 -6.13
C ASP A 92 -11.69 13.63 -5.43
N VAL A 93 -10.69 14.30 -6.00
CA VAL A 93 -9.30 14.29 -5.52
C VAL A 93 -9.19 14.75 -4.06
N SER A 94 -9.99 15.73 -3.64
CA SER A 94 -9.95 16.23 -2.26
C SER A 94 -10.42 15.15 -1.28
N THR A 95 -11.45 14.39 -1.66
CA THR A 95 -11.94 13.24 -0.88
C THR A 95 -10.90 12.13 -0.82
N MET A 96 -10.25 11.81 -1.95
CA MET A 96 -9.16 10.83 -1.97
C MET A 96 -8.02 11.21 -1.01
N ARG A 97 -7.57 12.47 -1.04
CA ARG A 97 -6.51 12.98 -0.16
C ARG A 97 -6.88 12.92 1.32
N ARG A 98 -8.09 13.33 1.69
CA ARG A 98 -8.58 13.21 3.09
C ARG A 98 -8.58 11.77 3.58
N GLU A 99 -8.97 10.83 2.73
CA GLU A 99 -8.97 9.40 3.06
C GLU A 99 -7.56 8.83 3.21
N ILE A 100 -6.62 9.22 2.33
CA ILE A 100 -5.20 8.87 2.43
C ILE A 100 -4.62 9.32 3.77
N GLU A 101 -4.81 10.60 4.12
CA GLU A 101 -4.32 11.14 5.39
C GLU A 101 -4.92 10.40 6.59
N ARG A 102 -6.22 10.09 6.54
CA ARG A 102 -6.88 9.36 7.61
C ARG A 102 -6.28 7.97 7.79
N ASP A 103 -6.01 7.26 6.69
CA ASP A 103 -5.46 5.91 6.73
C ASP A 103 -3.99 5.93 7.19
N GLN A 104 -3.20 6.94 6.79
CA GLN A 104 -1.85 7.17 7.32
C GLN A 104 -1.84 7.42 8.83
N ARG A 105 -2.73 8.28 9.33
CA ARG A 105 -2.88 8.54 10.77
C ARG A 105 -3.27 7.28 11.55
N LYS A 106 -4.10 6.40 10.97
CA LYS A 106 -4.46 5.11 11.59
C LYS A 106 -3.26 4.18 11.69
N ILE A 107 -2.48 4.04 10.63
CA ILE A 107 -1.28 3.20 10.63
C ILE A 107 -0.24 3.71 11.62
N ALA A 108 0.02 5.02 11.64
CA ALA A 108 0.96 5.64 12.56
C ALA A 108 0.61 5.42 14.04
N LYS A 109 -0.68 5.25 14.36
CA LYS A 109 -1.14 4.93 15.73
C LYS A 109 -1.03 3.45 16.08
N ARG A 110 -1.06 2.56 15.08
CA ARG A 110 -1.16 1.10 15.27
C ARG A 110 0.19 0.41 15.21
N TYR A 111 1.15 0.95 14.48
CA TYR A 111 2.44 0.31 14.23
C TYR A 111 3.62 1.20 14.64
N VAL A 112 4.73 0.56 15.02
CA VAL A 112 5.98 1.26 15.33
C VAL A 112 6.47 2.01 14.09
N PRO A 113 6.94 3.26 14.20
CA PRO A 113 7.50 4.01 13.07
C PRO A 113 8.69 3.26 12.47
N SER A 114 8.46 2.59 11.34
CA SER A 114 9.49 1.87 10.58
C SER A 114 9.04 1.80 9.13
N ALA A 115 10.01 1.86 8.21
CA ALA A 115 9.77 1.71 6.78
C ALA A 115 9.00 0.42 6.43
N ARG A 116 9.06 -0.62 7.27
CA ARG A 116 8.33 -1.88 7.08
C ARG A 116 6.82 -1.82 7.38
N HIS A 117 6.33 -0.74 8.01
CA HIS A 117 4.92 -0.63 8.42
C HIS A 117 4.08 0.27 7.49
N THR A 118 4.64 0.81 6.41
CA THR A 118 3.95 1.82 5.58
C THR A 118 2.84 1.25 4.69
N ILE A 119 2.87 -0.07 4.42
CA ILE A 119 1.94 -0.78 3.53
C ILE A 119 1.11 -1.87 4.23
N GLN A 120 1.14 -1.93 5.56
CA GLN A 120 0.42 -2.98 6.30
C GLN A 120 -1.09 -2.78 6.30
N VAL A 121 -1.82 -3.89 6.15
CA VAL A 121 -3.29 -3.91 6.19
C VAL A 121 -3.80 -5.14 6.95
N ASP A 122 -4.89 -4.98 7.70
CA ASP A 122 -5.65 -6.12 8.23
C ASP A 122 -6.52 -6.69 7.10
N PHE A 123 -6.46 -8.00 6.85
CA PHE A 123 -7.07 -8.64 5.67
C PHE A 123 -8.57 -8.35 5.53
N TYR A 124 -9.39 -8.72 6.51
CA TYR A 124 -10.85 -8.57 6.42
C TYR A 124 -11.33 -7.10 6.41
N PRO A 125 -10.79 -6.20 7.26
CA PRO A 125 -11.12 -4.79 7.19
C PRO A 125 -10.81 -4.17 5.82
N TYR A 126 -9.64 -4.46 5.25
CA TYR A 126 -9.25 -3.94 3.94
C TYR A 126 -10.13 -4.49 2.81
N LEU A 127 -10.40 -5.80 2.82
CA LEU A 127 -11.31 -6.42 1.85
C LEU A 127 -12.69 -5.77 1.86
N LYS A 128 -13.28 -5.60 3.07
CA LYS A 128 -14.58 -4.96 3.24
C LYS A 128 -14.57 -3.51 2.77
N GLN A 129 -13.51 -2.77 3.08
CA GLN A 129 -13.33 -1.38 2.65
C GLN A 129 -13.31 -1.27 1.12
N LEU A 130 -12.60 -2.17 0.44
CA LEU A 130 -12.49 -2.16 -1.01
C LEU A 130 -13.80 -2.58 -1.69
N GLN A 131 -14.50 -3.57 -1.15
CA GLN A 131 -15.84 -3.97 -1.62
C GLN A 131 -16.88 -2.85 -1.48
N ALA A 132 -16.87 -2.15 -0.34
CA ALA A 132 -17.74 -0.99 -0.13
C ALA A 132 -17.41 0.15 -1.11
N GLU A 133 -16.13 0.36 -1.42
CA GLU A 133 -15.70 1.37 -2.38
C GLU A 133 -16.13 1.03 -3.81
N ILE A 134 -16.04 -0.24 -4.22
CA ILE A 134 -16.55 -0.70 -5.51
C ILE A 134 -18.05 -0.38 -5.63
N GLU A 135 -18.83 -0.69 -4.60
CA GLU A 135 -20.27 -0.45 -4.61
C GLU A 135 -20.59 1.06 -4.65
N ALA A 136 -19.93 1.86 -3.80
CA ALA A 136 -20.06 3.31 -3.83
C ALA A 136 -19.65 3.90 -5.20
N GLY A 137 -18.60 3.37 -5.82
CA GLY A 137 -18.13 3.78 -7.14
C GLY A 137 -19.14 3.50 -8.25
N ARG A 138 -19.85 2.37 -8.20
CA ARG A 138 -20.95 2.07 -9.13
C ARG A 138 -22.08 3.08 -8.99
N GLN A 139 -22.47 3.40 -7.76
CA GLN A 139 -23.53 4.37 -7.47
C GLN A 139 -23.16 5.78 -7.95
N ARG A 140 -21.91 6.20 -7.73
CA ARG A 140 -21.39 7.48 -8.27
C ARG A 140 -21.51 7.54 -9.78
N ASN A 141 -21.19 6.45 -10.48
CA ASN A 141 -21.28 6.41 -11.94
C ASN A 141 -22.74 6.54 -12.43
N THR A 142 -23.68 5.83 -11.81
CA THR A 142 -25.11 5.93 -12.15
C THR A 142 -25.64 7.35 -11.97
N ALA A 143 -25.18 8.08 -10.94
CA ALA A 143 -25.57 9.46 -10.68
C ALA A 143 -24.98 10.49 -11.67
N VAL A 144 -23.95 10.13 -12.43
CA VAL A 144 -23.33 10.99 -13.46
C VAL A 144 -23.99 10.79 -14.83
N VAL A 145 -24.59 9.62 -15.06
CA VAL A 145 -25.25 9.26 -16.33
C VAL A 145 -26.76 9.57 -16.34
N ALA A 146 -27.36 9.79 -15.17
CA ALA A 146 -28.76 10.21 -15.00
C ALA A 146 -28.92 11.74 -15.11
#